data_AF-A0A6C0LET6-F1
#
_entry.id   AF-A0A6C0LET6-F1
#
_cell.length_a   1.000
_cell.length_b   1.000
_cell.length_c   1.000
_cell.angle_alpha   90.00
_cell.angle_beta   90.00
_cell.angle_gamma   90.00
#
_symmetry.space_group_name_H-M   'P 1'
#
loop_
_entity.id
_entity.type
_entity.pdbx_description
1 polymer ?
#
loop_
_entity_poly.entity_id
_entity_poly.type
_entity_poly.pdbx_seq_one_letter_code
_entity_poly.pdbx_strand_id
1 'polypeptide(L)'
;MSGNVKVSYNINNIKHNISWDIKNIIFKWHGIIFGGFVRDSIISEHYSQLFWENNGYNTLHFWNEQFDPKTSARTLIPHDIDVCIYNEPDINTMMAEIASLFITEFGADNVKQERKTAVRNNSDFKSYIDKPFGTLHTFIYTITVGKIPYFSEGRTFDIMFDIVSTNKRHLKPPFLKLDFLCNGFIMTGHNEISLSNCTGTQIDKLKFVEKKEIESKIIKDLINFKTDYCMKFIGIADSNMYASIWYNEQACKRIEKMCNKKYAWKIDNMPIIIEHPKKQISNGISARAEAGAAGAGGKNCCICQDSIKNKERFVTFPTFDSNCKMIQGMPIHTNCFFKYMNSQIQDKRRDYENNLYGSETNMVYEDCRTFLRCPMRNEINFHVDNIKSVIDKYLHPNTHPSHLQHTA
;
A
#
# COMPACT_ATOMS: atom_id res chain seq x y z
N MET A 1 -21.25 -38.70 -24.94
CA MET A 1 -20.17 -37.73 -25.16
C MET A 1 -20.60 -36.40 -24.55
N SER A 2 -20.28 -36.13 -23.29
CA SER A 2 -20.54 -34.83 -22.66
C SER A 2 -19.47 -33.85 -23.16
N GLY A 3 -19.85 -33.00 -24.11
CA GLY A 3 -18.99 -31.89 -24.52
C GLY A 3 -18.68 -31.03 -23.29
N ASN A 4 -17.41 -30.91 -22.93
CA ASN A 4 -16.97 -29.94 -21.93
C ASN A 4 -17.19 -28.54 -22.52
N VAL A 5 -18.37 -27.97 -22.29
CA VAL A 5 -18.67 -26.58 -22.63
C VAL A 5 -17.79 -25.70 -21.74
N LYS A 6 -16.72 -25.16 -22.31
CA LYS A 6 -15.81 -24.27 -21.60
C LYS A 6 -16.37 -22.85 -21.67
N VAL A 7 -17.11 -22.46 -20.63
CA VAL A 7 -17.57 -21.09 -20.50
C VAL A 7 -16.38 -20.21 -20.11
N SER A 8 -16.02 -19.27 -20.98
CA SER A 8 -14.95 -18.30 -20.73
C SER A 8 -15.52 -16.93 -20.43
N TYR A 9 -15.12 -16.34 -19.31
CA TYR A 9 -15.43 -14.96 -18.95
C TYR A 9 -14.20 -14.31 -18.32
N ASN A 10 -14.12 -12.99 -18.41
CA ASN A 10 -13.04 -12.22 -17.85
C ASN A 10 -13.47 -11.59 -16.51
N ILE A 11 -13.02 -12.18 -15.40
CA ILE A 11 -13.34 -11.69 -14.05
C ILE A 11 -12.88 -10.25 -13.84
N ASN A 12 -11.75 -9.87 -14.43
CA ASN A 12 -11.25 -8.50 -14.30
C ASN A 12 -12.21 -7.52 -14.99
N ASN A 13 -12.70 -7.85 -16.19
CA ASN A 13 -13.72 -7.02 -16.85
C ASN A 13 -14.99 -6.87 -15.99
N ILE A 14 -15.48 -7.96 -15.40
CA ILE A 14 -16.67 -7.94 -14.51
C ILE A 14 -16.41 -7.04 -13.30
N LYS A 15 -15.27 -7.22 -12.62
CA LYS A 15 -14.89 -6.40 -11.46
C LYS A 15 -14.76 -4.93 -11.80
N HIS A 16 -14.20 -4.61 -12.97
CA HIS A 16 -14.04 -3.24 -13.42
C HIS A 16 -15.39 -2.55 -13.63
N ASN A 17 -16.29 -3.20 -14.38
CA ASN A 17 -17.62 -2.65 -14.65
C ASN A 17 -18.37 -2.37 -13.35
N ILE A 18 -18.40 -3.34 -12.43
CA ILE A 18 -19.14 -3.15 -11.18
C ILE A 18 -18.49 -2.14 -10.23
N SER A 19 -17.15 -1.97 -10.30
CA SER A 19 -16.46 -0.94 -9.52
C SER A 19 -16.91 0.47 -9.89
N TRP A 20 -17.32 0.69 -11.15
CA TRP A 20 -17.88 1.97 -11.59
C TRP A 20 -19.22 2.27 -10.91
N ASP A 21 -20.12 1.28 -10.88
CA ASP A 21 -21.43 1.43 -10.27
C ASP A 21 -21.35 1.58 -8.75
N ILE A 22 -20.50 0.77 -8.10
CA ILE A 22 -20.19 0.89 -6.67
C ILE A 22 -19.73 2.32 -6.34
N LYS A 23 -18.80 2.86 -7.13
CA LYS A 23 -18.28 4.22 -6.93
C LYS A 23 -19.39 5.27 -7.03
N ASN A 24 -20.28 5.14 -8.02
CA ASN A 24 -21.41 6.06 -8.18
C ASN A 24 -22.36 6.02 -6.97
N ILE A 25 -22.63 4.82 -6.44
CA ILE A 25 -23.41 4.66 -5.21
C ILE A 25 -22.69 5.34 -4.02
N ILE A 26 -21.39 5.10 -3.84
CA ILE A 26 -20.62 5.74 -2.75
C ILE A 26 -20.73 7.27 -2.82
N PHE A 27 -20.60 7.86 -4.01
CA PHE A 27 -20.67 9.31 -4.17
C PHE A 27 -22.08 9.87 -3.99
N LYS A 28 -23.12 9.13 -4.38
CA LYS A 28 -24.52 9.49 -4.08
C LYS A 28 -24.74 9.66 -2.58
N TRP A 29 -24.06 8.86 -1.77
CA TRP A 29 -24.10 8.92 -0.30
C TRP A 29 -22.98 9.78 0.32
N HIS A 30 -22.43 10.72 -0.45
CA HIS A 30 -21.38 11.66 -0.03
C HIS A 30 -20.12 10.99 0.54
N GLY A 31 -19.87 9.74 0.16
CA GLY A 31 -18.66 9.02 0.54
C GLY A 31 -17.43 9.55 -0.17
N ILE A 32 -16.29 9.53 0.53
CA ILE A 32 -14.98 9.86 -0.01
C ILE A 32 -14.18 8.57 -0.13
N ILE A 33 -13.77 8.19 -1.35
CA ILE A 33 -12.92 7.02 -1.56
C ILE A 33 -11.46 7.43 -1.42
N PHE A 34 -10.61 6.60 -0.81
CA PHE A 34 -9.19 6.93 -0.60
C PHE A 34 -8.28 5.70 -0.72
N GLY A 35 -6.97 5.91 -0.54
CA GLY A 35 -6.01 4.82 -0.42
C GLY A 35 -5.78 4.06 -1.72
N GLY A 36 -5.79 2.72 -1.62
CA GLY A 36 -5.38 1.84 -2.70
C GLY A 36 -6.25 1.97 -3.95
N PHE A 37 -7.55 2.19 -3.77
CA PHE A 37 -8.51 2.32 -4.87
C PHE A 37 -8.19 3.53 -5.76
N VAL A 38 -7.92 4.69 -5.15
CA VAL A 38 -7.66 5.93 -5.89
C VAL A 38 -6.33 5.82 -6.64
N ARG A 39 -5.29 5.32 -5.96
CA ARG A 39 -3.98 5.05 -6.56
C ARG A 39 -4.07 4.15 -7.80
N ASP A 40 -4.74 3.02 -7.65
CA ASP A 40 -4.82 2.02 -8.71
C ASP A 40 -5.71 2.52 -9.87
N SER A 41 -6.71 3.36 -9.58
CA SER A 41 -7.53 4.04 -10.59
C SER A 41 -6.72 5.03 -11.45
N ILE A 42 -5.85 5.85 -10.84
CA ILE A 42 -4.97 6.79 -11.58
C ILE A 42 -4.06 6.01 -12.54
N ILE A 43 -3.45 4.93 -12.06
CA ILE A 43 -2.56 4.09 -12.86
C ILE A 43 -3.33 3.45 -14.02
N SER A 44 -4.47 2.81 -13.71
CA SER A 44 -5.28 2.11 -14.69
C SER A 44 -5.78 3.03 -15.79
N GLU A 45 -6.26 4.23 -15.44
CA GLU A 45 -6.72 5.25 -16.39
C GLU A 45 -5.60 5.69 -17.34
N HIS A 46 -4.42 6.03 -16.81
CA HIS A 46 -3.27 6.45 -17.62
C HIS A 46 -2.87 5.37 -18.64
N TYR A 47 -2.72 4.12 -18.19
CA TYR A 47 -2.33 3.03 -19.08
C TYR A 47 -3.45 2.60 -20.04
N SER A 48 -4.72 2.83 -19.68
CA SER A 48 -5.86 2.63 -20.59
C SER A 48 -5.79 3.61 -21.76
N GLN A 49 -5.53 4.88 -21.49
CA GLN A 49 -5.37 5.91 -22.53
C GLN A 49 -4.21 5.57 -23.48
N LEU A 50 -3.03 5.24 -22.93
CA LEU A 50 -1.88 4.79 -23.74
C LEU A 50 -2.20 3.56 -24.60
N PHE A 51 -2.98 2.61 -24.08
CA PHE A 51 -3.39 1.45 -24.86
C PHE A 51 -4.29 1.85 -26.02
N TRP A 52 -5.25 2.75 -25.80
CA TRP A 52 -6.15 3.23 -26.84
C TRP A 52 -5.45 4.02 -27.93
N GLU A 53 -4.50 4.88 -27.55
CA GLU A 53 -3.65 5.62 -28.48
C GLU A 53 -2.83 4.69 -29.36
N ASN A 54 -2.26 3.63 -28.78
CA ASN A 54 -1.40 2.68 -29.52
C ASN A 54 -2.17 1.64 -30.34
N ASN A 55 -3.43 1.33 -29.97
CA ASN A 55 -4.17 0.18 -30.51
C ASN A 55 -5.55 0.53 -31.08
N GLY A 56 -5.90 1.82 -31.21
CA GLY A 56 -7.11 2.27 -31.90
C GLY A 56 -8.41 1.79 -31.26
N TYR A 57 -8.59 1.99 -29.95
CA TYR A 57 -9.80 1.58 -29.21
C TYR A 57 -10.17 0.08 -29.33
N ASN A 58 -9.18 -0.82 -29.45
CA ASN A 58 -9.40 -2.28 -29.54
C ASN A 58 -9.92 -2.92 -28.24
N THR A 59 -11.25 -2.95 -28.06
CA THR A 59 -11.90 -3.49 -26.86
C THR A 59 -11.69 -4.99 -26.67
N LEU A 60 -11.50 -5.76 -27.74
CA LEU A 60 -11.29 -7.21 -27.70
C LEU A 60 -10.01 -7.58 -26.94
N HIS A 61 -8.94 -6.81 -27.14
CA HIS A 61 -7.64 -7.08 -26.52
C HIS A 61 -7.33 -6.22 -25.30
N PHE A 62 -8.26 -5.34 -24.91
CA PHE A 62 -8.07 -4.47 -23.75
C PHE A 62 -7.68 -5.25 -22.49
N TRP A 63 -8.36 -6.36 -22.20
CA TRP A 63 -8.05 -7.17 -21.00
C TRP A 63 -6.94 -8.21 -21.20
N ASN A 64 -6.32 -8.28 -22.38
CA ASN A 64 -5.24 -9.21 -22.67
C ASN A 64 -3.88 -8.55 -22.44
N GLU A 65 -3.30 -8.77 -21.26
CA GLU A 65 -1.98 -8.24 -20.88
C GLU A 65 -0.84 -8.74 -21.76
N GLN A 66 -1.00 -9.87 -22.45
CA GLN A 66 0.03 -10.41 -23.35
C GLN A 66 0.01 -9.73 -24.72
N PHE A 67 -1.14 -9.19 -25.14
CA PHE A 67 -1.27 -8.48 -26.42
C PHE A 67 -0.47 -7.18 -26.42
N ASP A 68 -0.55 -6.42 -25.33
CA ASP A 68 0.31 -5.25 -25.10
C ASP A 68 0.86 -5.28 -23.66
N PRO A 69 2.06 -5.85 -23.46
CA PRO A 69 2.68 -5.92 -22.14
C PRO A 69 3.08 -4.57 -21.57
N LYS A 70 3.35 -3.56 -22.43
CA LYS A 70 3.82 -2.23 -21.99
C LYS A 70 2.72 -1.46 -21.27
N THR A 71 1.47 -1.67 -21.68
CA THR A 71 0.30 -1.07 -21.05
C THR A 71 -0.47 -2.06 -20.16
N SER A 72 0.15 -3.18 -19.75
CA SER A 72 -0.50 -4.21 -18.92
C SER A 72 -1.13 -3.68 -17.64
N ALA A 73 -0.62 -2.56 -17.11
CA ALA A 73 -1.17 -1.88 -15.95
C ALA A 73 -2.58 -1.31 -16.15
N ARG A 74 -3.09 -1.21 -17.39
CA ARG A 74 -4.49 -0.86 -17.70
C ARG A 74 -5.52 -1.85 -17.14
N THR A 75 -5.11 -3.10 -16.88
CA THR A 75 -5.99 -4.13 -16.30
C THR A 75 -5.92 -4.15 -14.78
N LEU A 76 -5.24 -3.19 -14.15
CA LEU A 76 -5.16 -3.08 -12.71
C LEU A 76 -6.53 -2.72 -12.15
N ILE A 77 -6.98 -3.52 -11.18
CA ILE A 77 -8.27 -3.34 -10.51
C ILE A 77 -8.02 -3.32 -9.01
N PRO A 78 -8.54 -2.32 -8.29
CA PRO A 78 -8.51 -2.28 -6.84
C PRO A 78 -9.10 -3.54 -6.21
N HIS A 79 -8.46 -4.07 -5.16
CA HIS A 79 -8.96 -5.22 -4.41
C HIS A 79 -9.81 -4.83 -3.20
N ASP A 80 -9.49 -3.67 -2.63
CA ASP A 80 -10.07 -3.09 -1.42
C ASP A 80 -10.55 -1.66 -1.70
N ILE A 81 -11.72 -1.31 -1.15
CA ILE A 81 -12.33 0.01 -1.29
C ILE A 81 -12.41 0.66 0.08
N ASP A 82 -11.48 1.58 0.34
CA ASP A 82 -11.48 2.40 1.55
C ASP A 82 -12.40 3.61 1.36
N VAL A 83 -13.38 3.79 2.24
CA VAL A 83 -14.39 4.84 2.14
C VAL A 83 -14.50 5.61 3.45
N CYS A 84 -14.70 6.92 3.38
CA CYS A 84 -15.06 7.75 4.52
C CYS A 84 -16.48 8.30 4.35
N ILE A 85 -17.31 8.15 5.37
CA ILE A 85 -18.67 8.68 5.43
C ILE A 85 -18.85 9.42 6.76
N TYR A 86 -19.31 10.67 6.70
CA TYR A 86 -19.45 11.49 7.90
C TYR A 86 -20.80 11.34 8.63
N ASN A 87 -21.74 10.61 8.04
CA ASN A 87 -23.06 10.35 8.60
C ASN A 87 -23.26 8.83 8.70
N GLU A 88 -23.02 8.26 9.88
CA GLU A 88 -23.04 6.80 10.10
C GLU A 88 -24.35 6.11 9.64
N PRO A 89 -25.55 6.69 9.84
CA PRO A 89 -26.79 6.16 9.27
C PRO A 89 -26.75 5.91 7.75
N ASP A 90 -26.04 6.75 6.99
CA ASP A 90 -25.98 6.63 5.53
C ASP A 90 -25.22 5.36 5.09
N ILE A 91 -24.38 4.79 5.96
CA ILE A 91 -23.61 3.58 5.67
C ILE A 91 -24.55 2.40 5.42
N ASN A 92 -25.55 2.20 6.27
CA ASN A 92 -26.45 1.06 6.12
C ASN A 92 -27.28 1.19 4.82
N THR A 93 -27.74 2.39 4.47
CA THR A 93 -28.51 2.63 3.25
C THR A 93 -27.63 2.49 2.00
N MET A 94 -26.42 3.06 2.01
CA MET A 94 -25.45 2.90 0.92
C MET A 94 -25.12 1.42 0.69
N MET A 95 -24.84 0.67 1.77
CA MET A 95 -24.51 -0.74 1.64
C MET A 95 -25.71 -1.60 1.22
N ALA A 96 -26.94 -1.21 1.57
CA ALA A 96 -28.14 -1.85 1.05
C ALA A 96 -28.30 -1.64 -0.47
N GLU A 97 -27.99 -0.45 -0.98
CA GLU A 97 -27.97 -0.19 -2.43
C GLU A 97 -26.88 -0.98 -3.15
N ILE A 98 -25.67 -1.08 -2.57
CA ILE A 98 -24.59 -1.94 -3.11
C ILE A 98 -24.98 -3.42 -3.08
N ALA A 99 -25.62 -3.89 -2.01
CA ALA A 99 -26.12 -5.26 -1.94
C ALA A 99 -27.19 -5.52 -3.01
N SER A 100 -28.10 -4.56 -3.22
CA SER A 100 -29.11 -4.66 -4.28
C SER A 100 -28.47 -4.73 -5.66
N LEU A 101 -27.45 -3.90 -5.94
CA LEU A 101 -26.67 -3.98 -7.18
C LEU A 101 -26.10 -5.39 -7.38
N PHE A 102 -25.44 -5.97 -6.38
CA PHE A 102 -24.89 -7.32 -6.49
C PHE A 102 -25.94 -8.40 -6.70
N ILE A 103 -27.07 -8.31 -6.00
CA ILE A 103 -28.18 -9.27 -6.14
C ILE A 103 -28.80 -9.17 -7.54
N THR A 104 -28.96 -7.95 -8.08
CA THR A 104 -29.49 -7.74 -9.43
C THR A 104 -28.54 -8.29 -10.50
N GLU A 105 -27.24 -8.04 -10.38
CA GLU A 105 -26.24 -8.45 -11.38
C GLU A 105 -25.91 -9.94 -11.34
N PHE A 106 -25.89 -10.55 -10.15
CA PHE A 106 -25.39 -11.93 -9.99
C PHE A 106 -26.42 -12.92 -9.44
N GLY A 107 -27.56 -12.45 -8.93
CA GLY A 107 -28.56 -13.27 -8.24
C GLY A 107 -28.20 -13.52 -6.77
N ALA A 108 -29.22 -13.57 -5.91
CA ALA A 108 -29.07 -13.66 -4.46
C ALA A 108 -28.25 -14.87 -4.01
N ASP A 109 -28.45 -16.03 -4.62
CA ASP A 109 -27.74 -17.28 -4.26
C ASP A 109 -26.24 -17.23 -4.53
N ASN A 110 -25.79 -16.29 -5.37
CA ASN A 110 -24.39 -16.14 -5.77
C ASN A 110 -23.65 -15.06 -4.96
N VAL A 111 -24.33 -14.36 -4.05
CA VAL A 111 -23.77 -13.27 -3.26
C VAL A 111 -23.83 -13.62 -1.78
N LYS A 112 -22.66 -13.67 -1.13
CA LYS A 112 -22.56 -13.81 0.32
C LYS A 112 -21.97 -12.54 0.91
N GLN A 113 -22.52 -12.09 2.03
CA GLN A 113 -22.04 -10.90 2.72
C GLN A 113 -21.61 -11.26 4.15
N GLU A 114 -20.42 -10.81 4.52
CA GLU A 114 -19.97 -10.75 5.91
C GLU A 114 -19.81 -9.29 6.33
N ARG A 115 -20.21 -8.97 7.56
CA ARG A 115 -20.03 -7.64 8.15
C ARG A 115 -19.28 -7.76 9.47
N LYS A 116 -18.25 -6.95 9.64
CA LYS A 116 -17.52 -6.77 10.91
C LYS A 116 -17.55 -5.29 11.26
N THR A 117 -17.88 -4.95 12.49
CA THR A 117 -17.84 -3.56 12.97
C THR A 117 -16.86 -3.47 14.13
N ALA A 118 -15.90 -2.55 14.01
CA ALA A 118 -14.95 -2.23 15.07
C ALA A 118 -15.26 -0.82 15.57
N VAL A 119 -15.80 -0.73 16.78
CA VAL A 119 -16.17 0.53 17.43
C VAL A 119 -15.02 1.07 18.30
N ARG A 120 -14.94 2.40 18.39
CA ARG A 120 -14.09 3.13 19.31
C ARG A 120 -14.71 3.15 20.71
N ASN A 121 -14.05 2.54 21.69
CA ASN A 121 -14.18 2.95 23.09
C ASN A 121 -13.01 3.85 23.43
N ASN A 122 -13.33 5.05 23.93
CA ASN A 122 -12.44 6.21 23.93
C ASN A 122 -11.51 6.28 25.14
N SER A 123 -11.34 5.17 25.87
CA SER A 123 -10.68 5.13 27.16
C SER A 123 -9.24 4.62 27.14
N ASP A 124 -8.77 4.00 26.05
CA ASP A 124 -7.46 3.34 26.04
C ASP A 124 -6.50 3.80 24.95
N PHE A 125 -5.25 4.01 25.35
CA PHE A 125 -4.08 4.28 24.52
C PHE A 125 -3.90 3.30 23.35
N LYS A 126 -4.30 2.04 23.57
CA LYS A 126 -4.41 0.95 22.59
C LYS A 126 -5.21 1.37 21.34
N SER A 127 -6.25 2.20 21.51
CA SER A 127 -7.18 2.60 20.45
C SER A 127 -6.61 3.54 19.38
N TYR A 128 -5.61 4.39 19.70
CA TYR A 128 -5.10 5.36 18.74
C TYR A 128 -4.17 4.71 17.70
N ILE A 129 -3.56 3.64 18.14
CA ILE A 129 -2.59 2.83 17.44
C ILE A 129 -3.41 1.77 16.72
N ASP A 130 -4.04 0.84 17.42
CA ASP A 130 -4.83 -0.26 16.84
C ASP A 130 -6.00 0.11 15.91
N LYS A 131 -6.58 1.32 15.99
CA LYS A 131 -7.90 1.57 15.38
C LYS A 131 -7.99 2.82 14.49
N PRO A 132 -8.86 2.75 13.46
CA PRO A 132 -9.09 3.84 12.50
C PRO A 132 -9.66 5.08 13.17
N PHE A 133 -9.58 6.21 12.46
CA PHE A 133 -10.13 7.48 12.93
C PHE A 133 -11.68 7.42 12.93
N GLY A 134 -12.28 6.98 14.03
CA GLY A 134 -13.74 6.84 14.16
C GLY A 134 -14.18 5.38 14.28
N THR A 135 -15.37 5.06 13.78
CA THR A 135 -15.87 3.68 13.72
C THR A 135 -15.52 3.07 12.36
N LEU A 136 -15.02 1.84 12.35
CA LEU A 136 -14.77 1.11 11.10
C LEU A 136 -15.81 0.03 10.90
N HIS A 137 -16.44 0.07 9.75
CA HIS A 137 -17.33 -0.97 9.26
C HIS A 137 -16.66 -1.65 8.08
N THR A 138 -16.30 -2.92 8.27
CA THR A 138 -15.78 -3.76 7.20
C THR A 138 -16.90 -4.62 6.64
N PHE A 139 -17.10 -4.55 5.33
CA PHE A 139 -18.02 -5.41 4.59
C PHE A 139 -17.23 -6.24 3.59
N ILE A 140 -17.48 -7.54 3.54
CA ILE A 140 -16.87 -8.44 2.55
C ILE A 140 -18.01 -9.09 1.78
N TYR A 141 -18.03 -8.86 0.47
CA TYR A 141 -18.94 -9.55 -0.44
C TYR A 141 -18.18 -10.59 -1.23
N THR A 142 -18.57 -11.85 -1.08
CA THR A 142 -18.08 -12.96 -1.91
C THR A 142 -19.10 -13.23 -3.01
N ILE A 143 -18.68 -13.03 -4.27
CA ILE A 143 -19.53 -13.12 -5.45
C ILE A 143 -19.09 -14.31 -6.29
N THR A 144 -20.04 -15.18 -6.65
CA THR A 144 -19.81 -16.34 -7.53
C THR A 144 -20.32 -16.04 -8.94
N VAL A 145 -19.47 -16.17 -9.95
CA VAL A 145 -19.84 -15.96 -11.36
C VAL A 145 -19.63 -17.21 -12.19
N GLY A 146 -20.49 -17.38 -13.21
CA GLY A 146 -20.37 -18.50 -14.15
C GLY A 146 -20.67 -19.87 -13.54
N LYS A 147 -21.40 -19.92 -12.42
CA LYS A 147 -21.94 -21.17 -11.88
C LYS A 147 -23.05 -21.67 -12.79
N ILE A 148 -22.92 -22.90 -13.27
CA ILE A 148 -23.89 -23.57 -14.13
C ILE A 148 -24.15 -24.93 -13.51
N PRO A 149 -25.38 -25.23 -13.04
CA PRO A 149 -25.70 -26.48 -12.36
C PRO A 149 -25.18 -27.70 -13.13
N TYR A 150 -24.47 -28.60 -12.46
CA TYR A 150 -23.89 -29.83 -13.03
C TYR A 150 -22.76 -29.64 -14.07
N PHE A 151 -22.44 -28.40 -14.47
CA PHE A 151 -21.42 -28.10 -15.49
C PHE A 151 -20.24 -27.27 -14.97
N SER A 152 -20.48 -26.33 -14.05
CA SER A 152 -19.42 -25.49 -13.48
C SER A 152 -19.81 -24.98 -12.10
N GLU A 153 -18.89 -25.07 -11.15
CA GLU A 153 -19.00 -24.41 -9.85
C GLU A 153 -18.78 -22.89 -9.93
N GLY A 154 -18.43 -22.37 -11.11
CA GLY A 154 -18.11 -20.97 -11.31
C GLY A 154 -16.77 -20.58 -10.70
N ARG A 155 -16.56 -19.27 -10.57
CA ARG A 155 -15.40 -18.70 -9.88
C ARG A 155 -15.88 -17.65 -8.89
N THR A 156 -15.25 -17.65 -7.72
CA THR A 156 -15.52 -16.67 -6.68
C THR A 156 -14.53 -15.51 -6.75
N PHE A 157 -14.99 -14.33 -6.37
CA PHE A 157 -14.12 -13.23 -6.01
C PHE A 157 -14.73 -12.40 -4.89
N ASP A 158 -13.86 -11.75 -4.13
CA ASP A 158 -14.27 -10.88 -3.04
C ASP A 158 -14.17 -9.40 -3.44
N ILE A 159 -15.09 -8.60 -2.91
CA ILE A 159 -15.02 -7.14 -2.85
C ILE A 159 -15.10 -6.74 -1.39
N MET A 160 -14.05 -6.08 -0.89
CA MET A 160 -13.97 -5.63 0.50
C MET A 160 -14.14 -4.11 0.58
N PHE A 161 -14.99 -3.67 1.50
CA PHE A 161 -15.19 -2.27 1.85
C PHE A 161 -14.71 -2.04 3.28
N ASP A 162 -13.82 -1.09 3.46
CA ASP A 162 -13.43 -0.58 4.78
C ASP A 162 -13.96 0.85 4.92
N ILE A 163 -15.05 1.00 5.66
CA ILE A 163 -15.78 2.27 5.77
C ILE A 163 -15.51 2.90 7.14
N VAL A 164 -14.81 4.04 7.12
CA VAL A 164 -14.51 4.85 8.29
C VAL A 164 -15.60 5.90 8.47
N SER A 165 -16.30 5.84 9.61
CA SER A 165 -17.31 6.82 9.99
C SER A 165 -16.81 7.74 11.11
N THR A 166 -17.00 9.05 10.95
CA THR A 166 -16.52 10.04 11.91
C THR A 166 -17.40 11.29 11.92
N ASN A 167 -17.57 11.90 13.08
CA ASN A 167 -18.28 13.18 13.21
C ASN A 167 -17.39 14.39 12.85
N LYS A 168 -16.08 14.19 12.65
CA LYS A 168 -15.12 15.26 12.35
C LYS A 168 -15.02 15.54 10.85
N ARG A 169 -16.01 16.25 10.31
CA ARG A 169 -16.13 16.60 8.87
C ARG A 169 -14.93 17.35 8.27
N HIS A 170 -14.17 18.07 9.09
CA HIS A 170 -12.97 18.81 8.64
C HIS A 170 -11.78 17.89 8.38
N LEU A 171 -11.78 16.67 8.93
CA LEU A 171 -10.68 15.73 8.73
C LEU A 171 -11.02 14.76 7.61
N LYS A 172 -10.37 14.96 6.45
CA LYS A 172 -10.47 14.05 5.32
C LYS A 172 -9.48 12.89 5.46
N PRO A 173 -9.74 11.73 4.84
CA PRO A 173 -8.72 10.67 4.72
C PRO A 173 -7.42 11.23 4.13
N PRO A 174 -6.23 10.73 4.51
CA PRO A 174 -5.97 9.57 5.37
C PRO A 174 -5.92 9.91 6.87
N PHE A 175 -6.58 10.98 7.32
CA PHE A 175 -6.76 11.30 8.75
C PHE A 175 -5.46 11.51 9.53
N LEU A 176 -4.50 12.19 8.90
CA LEU A 176 -3.15 12.44 9.44
C LEU A 176 -2.30 11.16 9.63
N LYS A 177 -2.70 10.05 9.01
CA LYS A 177 -2.05 8.74 9.11
C LYS A 177 -1.61 8.22 7.74
N LEU A 178 -1.03 9.08 6.91
CA LEU A 178 -0.50 8.65 5.61
C LEU A 178 0.65 7.64 5.79
N ASP A 179 0.55 6.47 5.15
CA ASP A 179 1.59 5.43 5.17
C ASP A 179 2.59 5.58 4.01
N PHE A 180 2.08 5.79 2.79
CA PHE A 180 2.86 6.02 1.58
C PHE A 180 2.27 7.19 0.79
N LEU A 181 3.08 8.04 0.16
CA LEU A 181 2.58 9.16 -0.66
C LEU A 181 1.52 8.75 -1.67
N CYS A 182 1.67 7.57 -2.26
CA CYS A 182 0.72 7.03 -3.23
C CYS A 182 -0.71 6.90 -2.69
N ASN A 183 -0.89 6.79 -1.37
CA ASN A 183 -2.17 6.62 -0.71
C ASN A 183 -2.75 7.97 -0.20
N GLY A 184 -2.09 9.10 -0.46
CA GLY A 184 -2.53 10.42 -0.01
C GLY A 184 -3.67 11.02 -0.84
N PHE A 185 -3.97 10.42 -1.98
CA PHE A 185 -5.05 10.86 -2.86
C PHE A 185 -6.41 10.41 -2.33
N ILE A 186 -7.38 11.30 -2.49
CA ILE A 186 -8.80 11.05 -2.24
C ILE A 186 -9.57 11.28 -3.54
N MET A 187 -10.70 10.59 -3.65
CA MET A 187 -11.63 10.73 -4.77
C MET A 187 -13.01 11.08 -4.22
N THR A 188 -13.57 12.16 -4.74
CA THR A 188 -14.91 12.65 -4.41
C THR A 188 -15.82 12.56 -5.63
N GLY A 189 -17.10 12.97 -5.47
CA GLY A 189 -18.08 13.00 -6.55
C GLY A 189 -17.54 13.65 -7.83
N HIS A 190 -18.08 13.22 -8.98
CA HIS A 190 -17.60 13.60 -10.33
C HIS A 190 -16.18 13.15 -10.68
N ASN A 191 -15.65 12.11 -10.01
CA ASN A 191 -14.30 11.59 -10.20
C ASN A 191 -13.20 12.63 -9.95
N GLU A 192 -13.47 13.61 -9.08
CA GLU A 192 -12.46 14.58 -8.69
C GLU A 192 -11.42 13.88 -7.81
N ILE A 193 -10.20 13.75 -8.32
CA ILE A 193 -9.05 13.22 -7.60
C ILE A 193 -8.18 14.38 -7.13
N SER A 194 -7.85 14.41 -5.85
CA SER A 194 -6.95 15.41 -5.29
C SER A 194 -6.12 14.85 -4.15
N LEU A 195 -4.96 15.46 -3.90
CA LEU A 195 -4.15 15.14 -2.74
C LEU A 195 -4.82 15.69 -1.47
N SER A 196 -4.96 14.87 -0.43
CA SER A 196 -5.61 15.28 0.82
C SER A 196 -4.91 16.47 1.51
N ASN A 197 -5.67 17.28 2.24
CA ASN A 197 -5.16 18.33 3.15
C ASN A 197 -4.90 17.79 4.57
N CYS A 198 -5.12 16.50 4.81
CA CYS A 198 -5.02 15.88 6.12
C CYS A 198 -4.14 14.62 6.02
N THR A 199 -2.97 14.76 5.43
CA THR A 199 -2.00 13.67 5.26
C THR A 199 -1.22 13.38 6.54
N GLY A 200 -1.03 14.38 7.41
CA GLY A 200 -0.16 14.29 8.58
C GLY A 200 1.30 14.60 8.27
N THR A 201 1.57 15.10 7.06
CA THR A 201 2.91 15.42 6.56
C THR A 201 3.06 16.92 6.31
N GLN A 202 4.24 17.36 5.89
CA GLN A 202 4.46 18.77 5.52
C GLN A 202 3.62 19.23 4.31
N ILE A 203 3.04 18.30 3.53
CA ILE A 203 2.11 18.61 2.43
C ILE A 203 0.94 19.47 2.92
N ASP A 204 0.47 19.22 4.14
CA ASP A 204 -0.70 19.90 4.71
C ASP A 204 -0.44 21.41 4.96
N LYS A 205 0.83 21.85 4.92
CA LYS A 205 1.24 23.25 5.13
C LYS A 205 1.52 24.00 3.83
N LEU A 206 1.48 23.32 2.69
CA LEU A 206 1.83 23.92 1.40
C LEU A 206 0.74 24.87 0.90
N LYS A 207 1.15 25.91 0.18
CA LYS A 207 0.21 26.79 -0.53
C LYS A 207 -0.38 26.05 -1.73
N PHE A 208 -1.48 26.58 -2.25
CA PHE A 208 -2.21 25.98 -3.37
C PHE A 208 -1.33 25.61 -4.57
N VAL A 209 -0.46 26.52 -5.02
CA VAL A 209 0.41 26.31 -6.19
C VAL A 209 1.44 25.21 -5.92
N GLU A 210 2.15 25.29 -4.80
CA GLU A 210 3.15 24.28 -4.38
C GLU A 210 2.50 22.90 -4.27
N LYS A 211 1.29 22.84 -3.71
CA LYS A 211 0.55 21.61 -3.58
C LYS A 211 0.19 20.99 -4.93
N LYS A 212 -0.25 21.79 -5.91
CA LYS A 212 -0.52 21.29 -7.27
C LYS A 212 0.73 20.83 -8.00
N GLU A 213 1.87 21.48 -7.76
CA GLU A 213 3.15 21.03 -8.29
C GLU A 213 3.56 19.66 -7.73
N ILE A 214 3.47 19.48 -6.41
CA ILE A 214 3.75 18.18 -5.78
C ILE A 214 2.75 17.11 -6.23
N GLU A 215 1.46 17.43 -6.29
CA GLU A 215 0.41 16.52 -6.76
C GLU A 215 0.77 15.92 -8.13
N SER A 216 1.20 16.76 -9.09
CA SER A 216 1.65 16.32 -10.41
C SER A 216 2.89 15.41 -10.35
N LYS A 217 3.88 15.75 -9.50
CA LYS A 217 5.10 14.94 -9.35
C LYS A 217 4.80 13.57 -8.73
N ILE A 218 3.93 13.51 -7.73
CA ILE A 218 3.51 12.23 -7.13
C ILE A 218 2.75 11.39 -8.15
N ILE A 219 1.87 11.99 -8.97
CA ILE A 219 1.17 11.25 -10.05
C ILE A 219 2.19 10.66 -11.05
N LYS A 220 3.26 11.39 -11.40
CA LYS A 220 4.33 10.85 -12.26
C LYS A 220 5.08 9.68 -11.61
N ASP A 221 5.30 9.73 -10.30
CA ASP A 221 5.89 8.60 -9.57
C ASP A 221 4.91 7.40 -9.51
N LEU A 222 3.62 7.65 -9.28
CA LEU A 222 2.56 6.63 -9.25
C LEU A 222 2.50 5.78 -10.52
N ILE A 223 2.45 6.43 -11.69
CA ILE A 223 2.39 5.71 -12.98
C ILE A 223 3.66 4.88 -13.24
N ASN A 224 4.78 5.23 -12.59
CA ASN A 224 6.04 4.48 -12.64
C ASN A 224 6.20 3.49 -11.47
N PHE A 225 5.11 3.21 -10.73
CA PHE A 225 5.11 2.35 -9.54
C PHE A 225 6.17 2.77 -8.51
N LYS A 226 6.30 4.08 -8.29
CA LYS A 226 7.20 4.67 -7.32
C LYS A 226 6.41 5.42 -6.24
N THR A 227 6.86 5.31 -5.00
CA THR A 227 6.30 6.06 -3.88
C THR A 227 7.36 6.29 -2.81
N ASP A 228 7.16 7.28 -1.95
CA ASP A 228 7.94 7.45 -0.73
C ASP A 228 7.15 6.94 0.48
N TYR A 229 7.85 6.32 1.42
CA TYR A 229 7.31 5.94 2.73
C TYR A 229 7.19 7.18 3.63
N CYS A 230 6.02 7.34 4.26
CA CYS A 230 5.61 8.57 4.95
C CYS A 230 5.02 8.33 6.34
N MET A 231 4.93 7.07 6.77
CA MET A 231 4.26 6.74 8.03
C MET A 231 4.97 7.48 9.17
N LYS A 232 4.20 8.30 9.88
CA LYS A 232 4.72 9.09 10.98
C LYS A 232 4.57 8.33 12.28
N PHE A 233 5.68 8.21 13.00
CA PHE A 233 5.69 7.77 14.38
C PHE A 233 5.03 8.85 15.23
N ILE A 234 4.09 8.44 16.06
CA ILE A 234 3.39 9.37 16.92
C ILE A 234 4.35 9.72 18.06
N GLY A 235 4.42 10.99 18.48
CA GLY A 235 5.29 11.40 19.58
C GLY A 235 5.07 10.66 20.91
N ILE A 236 3.96 9.91 21.06
CA ILE A 236 3.74 9.04 22.22
C ILE A 236 4.42 7.67 22.07
N ALA A 237 4.58 7.18 20.84
CA ALA A 237 5.35 5.97 20.58
C ALA A 237 6.84 6.15 20.95
N ASP A 238 7.30 7.41 21.02
CA ASP A 238 8.65 7.73 21.49
C ASP A 238 8.86 7.41 22.96
N SER A 239 7.80 7.54 23.77
CA SER A 239 7.84 7.35 25.22
C SER A 239 7.05 6.12 25.68
N ASN A 240 6.57 5.29 24.75
CA ASN A 240 5.72 4.15 25.09
C ASN A 240 6.05 2.91 24.23
N MET A 241 6.53 1.86 24.90
CA MET A 241 6.95 0.61 24.26
C MET A 241 5.79 -0.10 23.53
N TYR A 242 4.60 -0.17 24.12
CA TYR A 242 3.42 -0.77 23.45
C TYR A 242 3.15 -0.11 22.11
N ALA A 243 3.20 1.22 22.10
CA ALA A 243 2.99 2.00 20.90
C ALA A 243 4.06 1.79 19.83
N SER A 244 5.33 1.72 20.25
CA SER A 244 6.43 1.43 19.35
C SER A 244 6.34 0.03 18.74
N ILE A 245 6.03 -0.99 19.55
CA ILE A 245 5.84 -2.37 19.09
C ILE A 245 4.78 -2.41 17.97
N TRP A 246 3.63 -1.80 18.21
CA TRP A 246 2.55 -1.82 17.23
C TRP A 246 2.84 -0.96 16.00
N TYR A 247 3.47 0.20 16.17
CA TYR A 247 3.90 1.02 15.04
C TYR A 247 4.80 0.21 14.10
N ASN A 248 5.82 -0.43 14.65
CA ASN A 248 6.76 -1.22 13.88
C ASN A 248 6.09 -2.43 13.22
N GLU A 249 5.13 -3.06 13.90
CA GLU A 249 4.30 -4.11 13.32
C GLU A 249 3.52 -3.62 12.10
N GLN A 250 2.87 -2.45 12.21
CA GLN A 250 2.15 -1.87 11.08
C GLN A 250 3.08 -1.45 9.95
N ALA A 251 4.22 -0.81 10.26
CA ALA A 251 5.20 -0.45 9.25
C ALA A 251 5.63 -1.69 8.44
N CYS A 252 5.99 -2.78 9.12
CA CYS A 252 6.36 -4.03 8.47
C CYS A 252 5.22 -4.59 7.61
N LYS A 253 4.00 -4.68 8.15
CA LYS A 253 2.82 -5.18 7.40
C LYS A 253 2.52 -4.34 6.16
N ARG A 254 2.62 -3.01 6.25
CA ARG A 254 2.32 -2.07 5.16
C ARG A 254 3.38 -2.15 4.06
N ILE A 255 4.65 -2.19 4.42
CA ILE A 255 5.77 -2.37 3.47
C ILE A 255 5.67 -3.75 2.80
N GLU A 256 5.39 -4.81 3.56
CA GLU A 256 5.20 -6.16 3.02
C GLU A 256 4.01 -6.22 2.04
N LYS A 257 2.86 -5.61 2.38
CA LYS A 257 1.69 -5.50 1.49
C LYS A 257 2.05 -4.79 0.18
N MET A 258 2.82 -3.70 0.23
CA MET A 258 3.27 -2.97 -0.96
C MET A 258 4.24 -3.78 -1.81
N CYS A 259 5.19 -4.48 -1.18
CA CYS A 259 6.08 -5.41 -1.85
C CYS A 259 5.28 -6.48 -2.62
N ASN A 260 4.27 -7.08 -2.00
CA ASN A 260 3.56 -8.22 -2.60
C ASN A 260 2.53 -7.82 -3.68
N LYS A 261 2.45 -6.55 -4.07
CA LYS A 261 1.64 -6.11 -5.21
C LYS A 261 2.15 -6.71 -6.53
N LYS A 262 1.23 -6.88 -7.49
CA LYS A 262 1.49 -7.42 -8.84
C LYS A 262 2.63 -6.70 -9.57
N TYR A 263 2.64 -5.37 -9.50
CA TYR A 263 3.69 -4.54 -10.08
C TYR A 263 4.74 -4.22 -9.02
N ALA A 264 6.00 -4.23 -9.43
CA ALA A 264 7.14 -3.99 -8.57
C ALA A 264 7.21 -2.52 -8.17
N TRP A 265 6.83 -2.21 -6.93
CA TRP A 265 6.88 -0.85 -6.40
C TRP A 265 8.28 -0.48 -5.93
N LYS A 266 8.85 0.60 -6.46
CA LYS A 266 10.01 1.27 -5.88
C LYS A 266 9.53 2.11 -4.70
N ILE A 267 9.95 1.74 -3.49
CA ILE A 267 9.63 2.47 -2.28
C ILE A 267 10.89 3.21 -1.84
N ASP A 268 10.85 4.52 -1.90
CA ASP A 268 11.90 5.41 -1.42
C ASP A 268 11.62 5.83 0.03
N ASN A 269 12.58 6.54 0.63
CA ASN A 269 12.49 7.06 1.99
C ASN A 269 12.30 5.97 3.07
N MET A 270 13.09 4.91 3.00
CA MET A 270 13.11 3.82 3.98
C MET A 270 14.54 3.59 4.52
N PRO A 271 14.67 2.99 5.72
CA PRO A 271 15.97 2.57 6.26
C PRO A 271 16.55 1.32 5.56
N ILE A 272 15.85 0.79 4.54
CA ILE A 272 16.21 -0.40 3.78
C ILE A 272 16.05 -0.13 2.27
N ILE A 273 16.76 -0.90 1.47
CA ILE A 273 16.65 -0.90 0.01
C ILE A 273 15.99 -2.22 -0.42
N ILE A 274 14.92 -2.10 -1.20
CA ILE A 274 14.19 -3.24 -1.77
C ILE A 274 14.56 -3.37 -3.24
N GLU A 275 15.22 -4.46 -3.57
CA GLU A 275 15.74 -4.73 -4.90
C GLU A 275 14.84 -5.71 -5.63
N HIS A 276 14.22 -5.22 -6.70
CA HIS A 276 13.38 -6.05 -7.55
C HIS A 276 14.24 -6.79 -8.57
N PRO A 277 13.86 -8.02 -8.96
CA PRO A 277 14.53 -8.72 -10.03
C PRO A 277 14.49 -7.84 -11.29
N LYS A 278 15.64 -7.67 -11.95
CA LYS A 278 15.69 -7.00 -13.25
C LYS A 278 14.76 -7.77 -14.20
N LYS A 279 13.60 -7.20 -14.53
CA LYS A 279 12.79 -7.75 -15.62
C LYS A 279 13.70 -7.72 -16.86
N GLN A 280 13.89 -8.88 -17.51
CA GLN A 280 14.30 -8.89 -18.91
C GLN A 280 13.15 -8.28 -19.72
N ILE A 281 13.04 -6.95 -19.71
CA ILE A 281 12.31 -6.24 -20.73
C ILE A 281 13.32 -6.11 -21.86
N SER A 282 13.19 -6.97 -22.87
CA SER A 282 13.83 -6.80 -24.16
C SER A 282 13.25 -5.53 -24.82
N ASN A 283 13.72 -4.37 -24.38
CA ASN A 283 13.64 -3.16 -25.19
C ASN A 283 14.95 -3.09 -25.96
N GLY A 284 14.90 -3.49 -27.23
CA GLY A 284 15.87 -3.05 -28.21
C GLY A 284 15.77 -1.53 -28.32
N ILE A 285 16.63 -0.84 -27.59
CA ILE A 285 17.36 0.38 -27.92
C ILE A 285 18.36 0.53 -26.77
N SER A 286 19.63 0.53 -27.16
CA SER A 286 20.83 0.59 -26.33
C SER A 286 20.72 1.46 -25.07
N ALA A 287 20.58 0.80 -23.91
CA ALA A 287 21.19 1.31 -22.69
C ALA A 287 22.69 0.98 -22.78
N ARG A 288 23.47 1.94 -23.27
CA ARG A 288 24.93 1.88 -23.27
C ARG A 288 25.41 1.67 -21.84
N ALA A 289 26.41 0.80 -21.73
CA ALA A 289 27.05 0.35 -20.53
C ALA A 289 27.54 1.51 -19.65
N GLU A 290 26.87 1.72 -18.52
CA GLU A 290 27.48 2.24 -17.29
C GLU A 290 26.99 1.39 -16.12
N ALA A 291 27.40 0.13 -16.12
CA ALA A 291 27.46 -0.68 -14.92
C ALA A 291 28.81 -1.37 -14.95
N GLY A 292 29.76 -0.79 -14.22
CA GLY A 292 31.01 -1.47 -13.88
C GLY A 292 30.69 -2.87 -13.41
N ALA A 293 31.36 -3.83 -14.03
CA ALA A 293 31.32 -5.23 -13.68
C ALA A 293 31.66 -5.41 -12.20
N ALA A 294 30.65 -5.75 -11.39
CA ALA A 294 30.81 -6.37 -10.09
C ALA A 294 29.79 -7.50 -9.96
N GLY A 295 30.21 -8.68 -10.43
CA GLY A 295 29.78 -10.02 -10.07
C GLY A 295 28.32 -10.26 -9.65
N ALA A 296 27.52 -10.76 -10.58
CA ALA A 296 26.42 -11.67 -10.25
C ALA A 296 27.00 -13.06 -9.92
N GLY A 297 27.78 -13.16 -8.84
CA GLY A 297 27.96 -14.42 -8.11
C GLY A 297 26.73 -14.60 -7.23
N GLY A 298 26.14 -15.80 -7.19
CA GLY A 298 24.94 -16.09 -6.41
C GLY A 298 25.11 -15.59 -4.97
N LYS A 299 24.44 -14.48 -4.64
CA LYS A 299 24.53 -13.94 -3.29
C LYS A 299 23.61 -14.76 -2.41
N ASN A 300 24.15 -15.30 -1.32
CA ASN A 300 23.37 -16.03 -0.34
C ASN A 300 22.67 -15.05 0.60
N CYS A 301 21.46 -15.40 1.00
CA CYS A 301 20.71 -14.68 2.01
C CYS A 301 21.45 -14.75 3.35
N CYS A 302 21.74 -13.61 3.98
CA CYS A 302 22.49 -13.60 5.24
C CYS A 302 21.70 -14.13 6.45
N ILE A 303 20.44 -14.56 6.25
CA ILE A 303 19.59 -15.17 7.29
C ILE A 303 19.51 -16.69 7.09
N CYS A 304 18.97 -17.16 5.96
CA CYS A 304 18.80 -18.60 5.73
C CYS A 304 19.99 -19.28 5.04
N GLN A 305 20.98 -18.51 4.58
CA GLN A 305 22.16 -18.98 3.84
C GLN A 305 21.85 -19.59 2.45
N ASP A 306 20.59 -19.66 2.04
CA ASP A 306 20.21 -20.09 0.69
C ASP A 306 20.54 -19.04 -0.37
N SER A 307 20.78 -19.49 -1.59
CA SER A 307 21.02 -18.62 -2.74
C SER A 307 19.79 -17.77 -3.10
N ILE A 308 19.98 -16.48 -3.36
CA ILE A 308 18.93 -15.62 -3.92
C ILE A 308 18.89 -15.81 -5.43
N LYS A 309 17.75 -16.26 -5.95
CA LYS A 309 17.61 -16.51 -7.39
C LYS A 309 17.44 -15.20 -8.16
N ASN A 310 17.84 -15.17 -9.43
CA ASN A 310 17.76 -13.98 -10.30
C ASN A 310 16.35 -13.39 -10.46
N LYS A 311 15.30 -14.19 -10.23
CA LYS A 311 13.90 -13.76 -10.31
C LYS A 311 13.30 -13.38 -8.95
N GLU A 312 14.08 -13.49 -7.87
CA GLU A 312 13.63 -13.19 -6.52
C GLU A 312 13.96 -11.75 -6.16
N ARG A 313 13.04 -11.12 -5.42
CA ARG A 313 13.28 -9.84 -4.77
C ARG A 313 14.05 -10.05 -3.48
N PHE A 314 14.97 -9.15 -3.19
CA PHE A 314 15.73 -9.17 -1.94
C PHE A 314 15.79 -7.79 -1.29
N VAL A 315 16.11 -7.78 0.00
CA VAL A 315 16.29 -6.59 0.82
C VAL A 315 17.77 -6.44 1.14
N THR A 316 18.26 -5.21 1.14
CA THR A 316 19.60 -4.85 1.58
C THR A 316 19.53 -3.64 2.50
N PHE A 317 20.52 -3.53 3.38
CA PHE A 317 20.73 -2.32 4.17
C PHE A 317 21.72 -1.42 3.44
N PRO A 318 21.50 -0.10 3.41
CA PRO A 318 22.52 0.82 2.93
C PRO A 318 23.73 0.73 3.87
N THR A 319 24.89 0.38 3.34
CA THR A 319 26.17 0.47 4.05
C THR A 319 26.97 1.61 3.43
N PHE A 320 27.93 2.18 4.16
CA PHE A 320 28.81 3.22 3.62
C PHE A 320 30.23 2.68 3.54
N ASP A 321 30.90 2.90 2.42
CA ASP A 321 32.31 2.61 2.29
C ASP A 321 33.15 3.65 3.06
N SER A 322 34.47 3.46 3.09
CA SER A 322 35.41 4.38 3.73
C SER A 322 35.40 5.80 3.13
N ASN A 323 34.79 6.00 1.96
CA ASN A 323 34.63 7.28 1.29
C ASN A 323 33.21 7.86 1.47
N CYS A 324 32.43 7.33 2.42
CA CYS A 324 31.03 7.68 2.65
C CYS A 324 30.13 7.48 1.42
N LYS A 325 30.50 6.61 0.49
CA LYS A 325 29.63 6.21 -0.62
C LYS A 325 28.72 5.09 -0.16
N MET A 326 27.43 5.25 -0.42
CA MET A 326 26.44 4.22 -0.14
C MET A 326 26.71 2.99 -1.01
N ILE A 327 27.11 1.89 -0.37
CA ILE A 327 27.26 0.57 -0.95
C ILE A 327 26.11 -0.32 -0.49
N GLN A 328 25.88 -1.38 -1.26
CA GLN A 328 24.81 -2.32 -0.98
C GLN A 328 25.24 -3.35 0.06
N GLY A 329 24.51 -3.42 1.17
CA GLY A 329 24.74 -4.41 2.21
C GLY A 329 24.47 -5.85 1.77
N MET A 330 24.66 -6.80 2.70
CA MET A 330 24.37 -8.20 2.44
C MET A 330 22.89 -8.40 2.11
N PRO A 331 22.57 -9.21 1.08
CA PRO A 331 21.21 -9.38 0.65
C PRO A 331 20.45 -10.41 1.49
N ILE A 332 19.15 -10.20 1.59
CA ILE A 332 18.24 -11.00 2.40
C ILE A 332 17.01 -11.30 1.57
N HIS A 333 16.54 -12.55 1.51
CA HIS A 333 15.24 -12.83 0.90
C HIS A 333 14.17 -11.98 1.56
N THR A 334 13.27 -11.38 0.76
CA THR A 334 12.19 -10.53 1.29
C THR A 334 11.39 -11.21 2.41
N ASN A 335 11.10 -12.50 2.24
CA ASN A 335 10.40 -13.30 3.27
C ASN A 335 11.23 -13.51 4.54
N CYS A 336 12.53 -13.75 4.42
CA CYS A 336 13.42 -13.89 5.57
C CYS A 336 13.52 -12.58 6.34
N PHE A 337 13.60 -11.44 5.63
CA PHE A 337 13.61 -10.12 6.23
C PHE A 337 12.36 -9.88 7.09
N PHE A 338 11.15 -10.04 6.53
CA PHE A 338 9.91 -9.79 7.28
C PHE A 338 9.71 -10.80 8.42
N LYS A 339 10.07 -12.08 8.22
CA LYS A 339 10.05 -13.06 9.33
C LYS A 339 10.95 -12.64 10.49
N TYR A 340 12.16 -12.15 10.19
CA TYR A 340 13.12 -11.70 11.19
C TYR A 340 12.72 -10.40 11.89
N MET A 341 12.13 -9.44 11.18
CA MET A 341 11.56 -8.25 11.83
C MET A 341 10.39 -8.63 12.73
N ASN A 342 9.48 -9.47 12.23
CA ASN A 342 8.33 -9.91 13.00
C ASN A 342 8.74 -10.70 14.25
N SER A 343 9.79 -11.53 14.21
CA SER A 343 10.26 -12.23 15.42
C SER A 343 10.73 -11.25 16.49
N GLN A 344 11.52 -10.23 16.13
CA GLN A 344 11.96 -9.20 17.08
C GLN A 344 10.77 -8.43 17.70
N ILE A 345 9.74 -8.12 16.90
CA ILE A 345 8.52 -7.47 17.37
C ILE A 345 7.75 -8.38 18.34
N GLN A 346 7.63 -9.67 18.05
CA GLN A 346 6.96 -10.63 18.94
C GLN A 346 7.73 -10.86 20.23
N ASP A 347 9.07 -10.91 20.16
CA ASP A 347 9.92 -11.01 21.35
C ASP A 347 9.71 -9.81 22.26
N LYS A 348 9.75 -8.59 21.70
CA LYS A 348 9.47 -7.36 22.47
C LYS A 348 8.04 -7.27 22.99
N ARG A 349 7.06 -7.78 22.25
CA ARG A 349 5.68 -7.90 22.75
C ARG A 349 5.61 -8.81 23.97
N ARG A 350 6.23 -9.99 23.92
CA ARG A 350 6.28 -10.92 25.04
C ARG A 350 7.01 -10.33 26.23
N ASP A 351 8.14 -9.65 26.02
CA ASP A 351 8.87 -8.95 27.08
C ASP A 351 7.98 -7.90 27.76
N TYR A 352 7.22 -7.12 26.99
CA TYR A 352 6.29 -6.12 27.52
C TYR A 352 5.15 -6.76 28.33
N GLU A 353 4.52 -7.82 27.80
CA GLU A 353 3.39 -8.52 28.42
C GLU A 353 3.79 -9.27 29.71
N ASN A 354 4.98 -9.87 29.73
CA ASN A 354 5.45 -10.68 30.86
C ASN A 354 5.99 -9.85 32.03
N ASN A 355 6.55 -8.67 31.76
CA ASN A 355 7.25 -7.89 32.78
C ASN A 355 6.33 -6.99 33.62
N LEU A 356 4.99 -7.07 33.47
CA LEU A 356 4.04 -6.17 34.16
C LEU A 356 4.61 -4.75 34.21
N TYR A 357 4.95 -4.17 33.05
CA TYR A 357 5.32 -2.75 32.95
C TYR A 357 4.08 -1.93 33.33
N GLY A 358 3.81 -1.86 34.64
CA GLY A 358 2.98 -0.88 35.28
C GLY A 358 3.53 0.48 34.92
N SER A 359 2.64 1.45 34.83
CA SER A 359 2.79 2.81 34.32
C SER A 359 3.96 3.66 34.84
N GLU A 360 4.93 3.12 35.58
CA GLU A 360 5.94 3.87 36.33
C GLU A 360 7.37 3.29 36.32
N THR A 361 7.70 2.26 35.54
CA THR A 361 9.11 1.83 35.41
C THR A 361 9.83 2.57 34.27
N ASN A 362 10.87 3.30 34.66
CA ASN A 362 11.82 4.04 33.80
C ASN A 362 12.45 3.12 32.72
N MET A 363 11.73 2.86 31.63
CA MET A 363 12.36 2.37 30.41
C MET A 363 13.18 3.49 29.79
N VAL A 364 14.42 3.16 29.39
CA VAL A 364 15.27 4.10 28.68
C VAL A 364 14.62 4.38 27.33
N TYR A 365 14.45 5.66 27.01
CA TYR A 365 13.81 6.17 25.79
C TYR A 365 14.34 5.54 24.49
N GLU A 366 15.61 5.12 24.47
CA GLU A 366 16.25 4.44 23.35
C GLU A 366 15.62 3.06 23.05
N ASP A 367 15.26 2.28 24.09
CA ASP A 367 14.63 0.97 23.90
C ASP A 367 13.30 1.08 23.14
N CYS A 368 12.55 2.16 23.38
CA CYS A 368 11.29 2.43 22.69
C CYS A 368 11.50 2.76 21.21
N ARG A 369 12.58 3.42 20.81
CA ARG A 369 12.74 3.93 19.43
C ARG A 369 13.51 3.01 18.49
N THR A 370 14.45 2.21 18.99
CA THR A 370 15.45 1.54 18.14
C THR A 370 15.66 0.06 18.46
N PHE A 371 14.62 -0.63 18.95
CA PHE A 371 14.74 -2.06 19.27
C PHE A 371 14.91 -2.98 18.05
N LEU A 372 14.47 -2.56 16.86
CA LEU A 372 14.65 -3.33 15.64
C LEU A 372 16.09 -3.24 15.17
N ARG A 373 16.70 -4.39 14.90
CA ARG A 373 18.06 -4.46 14.37
C ARG A 373 18.12 -5.30 13.11
N CYS A 374 19.06 -4.98 12.24
CA CYS A 374 19.41 -5.85 11.13
C CYS A 374 20.20 -7.07 11.63
N PRO A 375 20.40 -8.12 10.81
CA PRO A 375 21.25 -9.25 11.20
C PRO A 375 22.69 -8.85 11.57
N MET A 376 23.18 -7.72 11.05
CA MET A 376 24.49 -7.14 11.40
C MET A 376 24.45 -6.27 12.68
N ARG A 377 23.32 -6.24 13.38
CA ARG A 377 23.03 -5.51 14.63
C ARG A 377 22.90 -3.99 14.54
N ASN A 378 23.00 -3.40 13.35
CA ASN A 378 22.69 -1.99 13.14
C ASN A 378 21.21 -1.74 13.40
N GLU A 379 20.91 -0.58 13.98
CA GLU A 379 19.54 -0.19 14.30
C GLU A 379 18.73 0.11 13.04
N ILE A 380 17.46 -0.26 13.07
CA ILE A 380 16.51 0.02 12.00
C ILE A 380 15.39 0.83 12.61
N ASN A 381 15.14 2.00 12.03
CA ASN A 381 14.05 2.86 12.46
C ASN A 381 13.17 3.25 11.27
N PHE A 382 11.92 2.81 11.31
CA PHE A 382 10.90 3.17 10.33
C PHE A 382 10.17 4.48 10.66
N HIS A 383 10.66 5.30 11.59
CA HIS A 383 10.09 6.62 11.87
C HIS A 383 10.45 7.61 10.77
N VAL A 384 9.46 8.19 10.07
CA VAL A 384 9.72 9.12 8.95
C VAL A 384 10.60 10.35 9.30
N ASP A 385 10.44 10.97 10.48
CA ASP A 385 11.31 12.09 10.92
C ASP A 385 12.79 11.68 11.09
N ASN A 386 13.08 10.37 11.26
CA ASN A 386 14.45 9.85 11.25
C ASN A 386 14.94 9.51 9.84
N ILE A 387 14.13 9.75 8.81
CA ILE A 387 14.46 9.58 7.40
C ILE A 387 14.41 10.97 6.75
N LYS A 388 14.84 11.11 5.49
CA LYS A 388 14.84 12.40 4.80
C LYS A 388 13.42 12.93 4.68
N SER A 389 13.28 14.26 4.79
CA SER A 389 11.99 14.92 4.50
C SER A 389 11.55 14.53 3.09
N VAL A 390 10.41 13.85 3.01
CA VAL A 390 9.83 13.43 1.73
C VAL A 390 9.56 14.64 0.85
N ILE A 391 9.13 15.76 1.45
CA ILE A 391 8.64 16.94 0.72
C ILE A 391 9.79 17.78 0.16
N ASP A 392 10.91 17.85 0.87
CA ASP A 392 12.09 18.60 0.41
C ASP A 392 12.60 18.04 -0.92
N LYS A 393 12.53 16.72 -1.12
CA LYS A 393 12.88 16.06 -2.40
C LYS A 393 12.02 16.53 -3.57
N TYR A 394 10.73 16.81 -3.33
CA TYR A 394 9.82 17.26 -4.39
C TYR A 394 9.95 18.76 -4.66
N LEU A 395 10.18 19.59 -3.64
CA LEU A 395 10.31 21.05 -3.80
C LEU A 395 11.72 21.48 -4.23
N HIS A 396 12.75 20.76 -3.80
CA HIS A 396 14.15 21.11 -4.02
C HIS A 396 14.95 19.90 -4.57
N PRO A 397 14.67 19.45 -5.80
CA PRO A 397 15.30 18.26 -6.37
C PRO A 397 16.84 18.39 -6.55
N ASN A 398 17.39 19.61 -6.52
CA ASN A 398 18.80 19.89 -6.78
C ASN A 398 19.63 20.20 -5.52
N THR A 399 19.03 20.20 -4.32
CA THR A 399 19.82 20.32 -3.09
C THR A 399 20.35 18.94 -2.71
N HIS A 400 21.67 18.74 -2.81
CA HIS A 400 22.34 17.60 -2.20
C HIS A 400 21.96 17.57 -0.71
N PRO A 401 21.39 16.46 -0.18
CA PRO A 401 21.00 16.42 1.21
C PRO A 401 22.26 16.33 2.08
N SER A 402 22.60 17.44 2.74
CA SER A 402 23.68 17.59 3.72
C SER A 402 23.40 16.95 5.08
N HIS A 403 22.38 16.08 5.17
CA HIS A 403 22.06 15.35 6.40
C HIS A 403 21.91 13.86 6.08
N LEU A 404 23.05 13.19 5.94
CA LEU A 404 23.20 11.75 6.18
C LEU A 404 24.13 11.61 7.40
N GLN A 405 23.61 11.93 8.57
CA GLN A 405 24.09 11.33 9.80
C GLN A 405 23.03 10.32 10.23
N HIS A 406 23.05 9.15 9.60
CA HIS A 406 22.52 7.97 10.25
C HIS A 406 23.67 7.39 11.08
N THR A 407 23.45 7.32 12.38
CA THR A 407 24.29 6.60 13.34
C THR A 407 24.56 5.19 12.81
N ALA A 408 25.85 4.90 12.65
CA ALA A 408 26.38 3.56 12.40
C ALA A 408 26.13 2.64 13.59
#